data_AF-A0A0D6QCL6-F1
#
_entry.id   AF-A0A0D6QCL6-F1
#
_cell.length_a   1.000
_cell.length_b   1.000
_cell.length_c   1.000
_cell.angle_alpha   90.00
_cell.angle_beta   90.00
_cell.angle_gamma   90.00
#
_symmetry.space_group_name_H-M   'P 1'
#
loop_
_entity.id
_entity.type
_entity.pdbx_description
1 polymer ?
#
loop_
_entity_poly.entity_id
_entity_poly.type
_entity_poly.pdbx_seq_one_letter_code
_entity_poly.pdbx_strand_id
1 'polypeptide(L)'
;MVALFAVVSVTPDEAPLASWGYRGDAFQVWSGAAWVLLASAFIHQHLWHLAVNVYWLWTLGRAVEAAFGPLTMGLLLLTSAFVSSAFQLAIFDEVGVGASGMTFAVFAFGWLARGRRTELRSIFTTTIGVVFASWFVGCWIVLTRLVANGAHLGGLLFGALVAEAVVMGRRPRLAKAGAIVLLLLALGVSVACPWSATWWATKAYGAHARGQYDLAIGAYDVSLRLRPDQPWVMASLIRAYRAAGKANAAASVLARLRTVSPEEAARVDEEGGKTIE
;
A
#
# COMPACT_ATOMS: atom_id res chain seq x y z
N MET A 1 -6.65 23.78 11.26
CA MET A 1 -5.58 22.92 11.80
C MET A 1 -6.15 21.55 12.06
N VAL A 2 -6.17 20.68 11.04
CA VAL A 2 -6.43 19.25 11.25
C VAL A 2 -5.25 18.70 12.05
N ALA A 3 -5.49 18.26 13.28
CA ALA A 3 -4.50 17.51 14.04
C ALA A 3 -4.25 16.18 13.31
N LEU A 4 -3.10 16.07 12.67
CA LEU A 4 -2.66 14.83 12.05
C LEU A 4 -2.05 13.96 13.17
N PHE A 5 -2.75 12.92 13.57
CA PHE A 5 -2.18 11.91 14.46
C PHE A 5 -1.26 11.01 13.64
N ALA A 6 0.01 10.91 14.04
CA ALA A 6 0.96 9.98 13.43
C ALA A 6 1.57 9.09 14.50
N VAL A 7 1.73 7.81 14.18
CA VAL A 7 2.34 6.81 15.04
C VAL A 7 3.72 6.46 14.48
N VAL A 8 4.75 6.57 15.31
CA VAL A 8 6.12 6.19 14.95
C VAL A 8 6.44 4.85 15.60
N SER A 9 6.83 3.86 14.82
CA SER A 9 7.52 2.66 15.35
C SER A 9 9.02 2.90 15.26
N VAL A 10 9.71 2.94 16.40
CA VAL A 10 11.17 3.16 16.46
C VAL A 10 11.94 1.84 16.40
N THR A 11 11.27 0.71 16.70
CA THR A 11 11.82 -0.64 16.56
C THR A 11 11.20 -1.33 15.35
N PRO A 12 12.01 -1.97 14.48
CA PRO A 12 11.51 -2.82 13.38
C PRO A 12 10.74 -4.04 13.90
N ASP A 13 10.99 -4.43 15.15
CA ASP A 13 10.33 -5.57 15.78
C ASP A 13 8.87 -5.21 16.12
N GLU A 14 7.99 -5.81 15.33
CA GLU A 14 6.54 -5.65 15.11
C GLU A 14 5.62 -5.50 16.35
N ALA A 15 6.14 -5.59 17.58
CA ALA A 15 5.37 -5.81 18.80
C ALA A 15 4.29 -4.74 19.11
N PRO A 16 4.53 -3.42 18.96
CA PRO A 16 3.52 -2.43 19.37
C PRO A 16 2.30 -2.41 18.45
N LEU A 17 2.51 -2.44 17.13
CA LEU A 17 1.44 -2.30 16.14
C LEU A 17 0.66 -3.60 15.95
N ALA A 18 1.33 -4.75 16.02
CA ALA A 18 0.67 -6.05 15.97
C ALA A 18 -0.31 -6.23 17.13
N SER A 19 0.00 -5.68 18.32
CA SER A 19 -0.91 -5.70 19.48
C SER A 19 -2.22 -4.92 19.24
N TRP A 20 -2.21 -3.95 18.32
CA TRP A 20 -3.39 -3.20 17.88
C TRP A 20 -4.03 -3.82 16.62
N GLY A 21 -3.58 -5.02 16.24
CA GLY A 21 -4.03 -5.71 15.06
C GLY A 21 -3.56 -5.07 13.76
N TYR A 22 -2.49 -4.27 13.74
CA TYR A 22 -1.87 -3.75 12.52
C TYR A 22 -0.61 -4.56 12.19
N ARG A 23 -0.66 -5.30 11.08
CA ARG A 23 0.52 -5.95 10.47
C ARG A 23 1.11 -5.10 9.35
N GLY A 24 0.26 -4.35 8.65
CA GLY A 24 0.68 -3.43 7.60
C GLY A 24 1.09 -4.12 6.29
N ASP A 25 0.73 -5.38 6.13
CA ASP A 25 1.05 -6.19 4.95
C ASP A 25 -0.16 -6.33 4.00
N ALA A 26 0.11 -6.69 2.75
CA ALA A 26 -0.91 -6.88 1.73
C ALA A 26 -1.86 -8.05 2.06
N PHE A 27 -1.35 -9.08 2.74
CA PHE A 27 -2.14 -10.23 3.17
C PHE A 27 -3.27 -9.80 4.11
N GLN A 28 -2.98 -8.88 5.04
CA GLN A 28 -3.92 -8.34 6.01
C GLN A 28 -5.09 -7.61 5.32
N VAL A 29 -4.79 -6.79 4.30
CA VAL A 29 -5.80 -6.07 3.51
C VAL A 29 -6.80 -7.05 2.91
N TRP A 30 -6.31 -8.06 2.20
CA TRP A 30 -7.15 -9.04 1.52
C TRP A 30 -7.73 -10.13 2.43
N SER A 31 -7.33 -10.17 3.70
CA SER A 31 -7.95 -10.97 4.76
C SER A 31 -9.15 -10.26 5.40
N GLY A 32 -9.55 -9.09 4.89
CA GLY A 32 -10.74 -8.36 5.31
C GLY A 32 -10.46 -7.04 6.03
N ALA A 33 -9.20 -6.66 6.22
CA ALA A 33 -8.82 -5.44 6.92
C ALA A 33 -8.52 -4.28 5.95
N ALA A 34 -9.48 -3.90 5.10
CA ALA A 34 -9.29 -2.82 4.12
C ALA A 34 -8.94 -1.46 4.75
N TRP A 35 -9.28 -1.26 6.03
CA TRP A 35 -8.91 -0.08 6.82
C TRP A 35 -7.39 0.14 6.93
N VAL A 36 -6.58 -0.91 6.73
CA VAL A 36 -5.11 -0.84 6.71
C VAL A 36 -4.61 0.12 5.64
N LEU A 37 -5.31 0.25 4.51
CA LEU A 37 -4.98 1.21 3.45
C LEU A 37 -5.08 2.66 3.92
N LEU A 38 -6.01 2.96 4.83
CA LEU A 38 -6.15 4.28 5.41
C LEU A 38 -5.17 4.48 6.59
N ALA A 39 -5.05 3.49 7.47
CA ALA A 39 -4.22 3.57 8.67
C ALA A 39 -2.72 3.70 8.35
N SER A 40 -2.25 3.02 7.31
CA SER A 40 -0.86 3.07 6.85
C SER A 40 -0.34 4.48 6.58
N ALA A 41 -1.20 5.40 6.12
CA ALA A 41 -0.83 6.79 5.87
C ALA A 41 -0.40 7.56 7.14
N PHE A 42 -0.76 7.05 8.32
CA PHE A 42 -0.45 7.66 9.62
C PHE A 42 0.66 6.93 10.38
N ILE A 43 1.26 5.90 9.78
CA ILE A 43 2.33 5.11 10.41
C ILE A 43 3.66 5.46 9.76
N HIS A 44 4.71 5.62 10.57
CA HIS A 44 6.05 5.93 10.10
C HIS A 44 7.08 5.02 10.76
N GLN A 45 8.02 4.52 9.95
CA GLN A 45 9.13 3.67 10.40
C GLN A 45 10.29 4.46 11.01
N HIS A 46 10.41 5.75 10.68
CA HIS A 46 11.53 6.58 11.12
C HIS A 46 11.07 7.98 11.50
N LEU A 47 11.68 8.54 12.55
CA LEU A 47 11.36 9.89 13.03
C LEU A 47 11.65 10.96 11.98
N TRP A 48 12.73 10.83 11.20
CA TRP A 48 13.04 11.77 10.12
C TRP A 48 11.98 11.73 9.01
N HIS A 49 11.45 10.53 8.69
CA HIS A 49 10.42 10.37 7.66
C HIS A 49 9.10 10.99 8.14
N LEU A 50 8.76 10.85 9.42
CA LEU A 50 7.65 11.58 10.02
C LEU A 50 7.89 13.09 9.94
N ALA A 51 9.06 13.58 10.37
CA ALA A 51 9.36 15.00 10.43
C ALA A 51 9.24 15.68 9.05
N VAL A 52 9.75 15.05 7.99
CA VAL A 52 9.62 15.55 6.62
C VAL A 52 8.16 15.62 6.17
N ASN A 53 7.37 14.59 6.47
CA ASN A 53 5.95 14.58 6.11
C ASN A 53 5.15 15.64 6.87
N VAL A 54 5.37 15.77 8.18
CA VAL A 54 4.72 16.79 9.02
C VAL A 54 5.12 18.19 8.55
N TYR A 55 6.40 18.42 8.27
CA TYR A 55 6.88 19.69 7.74
C TYR A 55 6.15 20.09 6.45
N TRP A 56 6.05 19.19 5.49
CA TRP A 56 5.39 19.49 4.21
C TRP A 56 3.88 19.60 4.32
N LEU A 57 3.22 18.73 5.10
CA LEU A 57 1.79 18.84 5.37
C LEU A 57 1.45 20.13 6.13
N TRP A 58 2.29 20.56 7.06
CA TRP A 58 2.13 21.83 7.74
C TRP A 58 2.30 23.00 6.77
N THR A 59 3.38 23.00 6.00
CA THR A 59 3.73 24.11 5.12
C THR A 59 2.71 24.28 3.98
N LEU A 60 2.40 23.21 3.26
CA LEU A 60 1.48 23.24 2.12
C LEU A 60 0.01 23.17 2.58
N GLY A 61 -0.27 22.31 3.55
CA GLY A 61 -1.63 22.05 4.01
C GLY A 61 -2.27 23.26 4.69
N ARG A 62 -1.52 24.06 5.47
CA ARG A 62 -2.06 25.31 6.04
C ARG A 62 -2.48 26.29 4.95
N ALA A 63 -1.73 26.39 3.86
CA ALA A 63 -2.07 27.28 2.76
C ALA A 63 -3.33 26.80 2.03
N VAL A 64 -3.45 25.49 1.80
CA VAL A 64 -4.65 24.88 1.19
C VAL A 64 -5.87 25.01 2.11
N GLU A 65 -5.72 24.73 3.41
CA GLU A 65 -6.78 24.86 4.40
C GLU A 65 -7.24 26.31 4.55
N ALA A 66 -6.32 27.29 4.57
CA ALA A 66 -6.68 28.71 4.60
C ALA A 66 -7.47 29.14 3.35
N ALA A 67 -7.12 28.60 2.18
CA ALA A 67 -7.73 28.98 0.91
C ALA A 67 -9.08 28.29 0.62
N PHE A 68 -9.32 27.09 1.17
CA PHE A 68 -10.47 26.24 0.83
C PHE A 68 -11.24 25.67 2.04
N GLY A 69 -10.81 25.98 3.26
CA GLY A 69 -11.43 25.54 4.50
C GLY A 69 -11.04 24.13 4.95
N PRO A 70 -11.34 23.80 6.22
CA PRO A 70 -10.96 22.53 6.85
C PRO A 70 -11.65 21.31 6.25
N LEU A 71 -12.90 21.44 5.79
CA LEU A 71 -13.63 20.33 5.18
C LEU A 71 -12.95 19.84 3.89
N THR A 72 -12.58 20.76 3.00
CA THR A 72 -11.87 20.44 1.76
C THR A 72 -10.54 19.76 2.06
N MET A 73 -9.78 20.29 3.03
CA MET A 73 -8.50 19.71 3.45
C MET A 73 -8.68 18.31 4.03
N GLY A 74 -9.65 18.11 4.94
CA GLY A 74 -9.93 16.81 5.55
C GLY A 74 -10.36 15.76 4.53
N LEU A 75 -11.26 16.11 3.61
CA LEU A 75 -11.67 15.21 2.53
C LEU A 75 -10.49 14.87 1.61
N LEU A 76 -9.67 15.86 1.22
CA LEU A 76 -8.50 15.63 0.38
C LEU A 76 -7.51 14.68 1.06
N LEU A 77 -7.20 14.88 2.34
CA LEU A 77 -6.30 13.99 3.10
C LEU A 77 -6.85 12.56 3.19
N LEU A 78 -8.09 12.38 3.65
CA LEU A 78 -8.66 11.04 3.84
C LEU A 78 -8.81 10.26 2.54
N THR A 79 -9.29 10.91 1.48
CA THR A 79 -9.47 10.24 0.18
C THR A 79 -8.12 9.98 -0.51
N SER A 80 -7.16 10.91 -0.42
CA SER A 80 -5.82 10.67 -0.96
C SER A 80 -5.03 9.62 -0.19
N ALA A 81 -5.19 9.50 1.13
CA ALA A 81 -4.61 8.42 1.91
C ALA A 81 -5.05 7.07 1.36
N PHE A 82 -6.35 6.85 1.21
CA PHE A 82 -6.89 5.61 0.67
C PHE A 82 -6.44 5.33 -0.77
N VAL A 83 -6.56 6.32 -1.67
CA VAL A 83 -6.21 6.14 -3.09
C VAL A 83 -4.72 5.89 -3.27
N SER A 84 -3.86 6.64 -2.56
CA SER A 84 -2.40 6.49 -2.68
C SER A 84 -1.91 5.14 -2.16
N SER A 85 -2.38 4.69 -0.99
CA SER A 85 -2.04 3.36 -0.46
C SER A 85 -2.55 2.24 -1.35
N ALA A 86 -3.74 2.37 -1.96
CA ALA A 86 -4.25 1.39 -2.91
C ALA A 86 -3.39 1.33 -4.20
N PHE A 87 -2.87 2.47 -4.67
CA PHE A 87 -1.91 2.50 -5.78
C PHE A 87 -0.61 1.78 -5.41
N GLN A 88 -0.08 2.01 -4.21
CA GLN A 88 1.09 1.30 -3.71
C GLN A 88 0.85 -0.22 -3.69
N LEU A 89 -0.29 -0.65 -3.13
CA LEU A 89 -0.69 -2.06 -3.08
C LEU A 89 -0.82 -2.69 -4.47
N ALA A 90 -1.46 -1.99 -5.41
CA ALA A 90 -1.66 -2.50 -6.76
C ALA A 90 -0.35 -2.67 -7.54
N ILE A 91 0.62 -1.77 -7.36
CA ILE A 91 1.85 -1.74 -8.18
C ILE A 91 2.95 -2.60 -7.55
N PHE A 92 3.08 -2.55 -6.24
CA PHE A 92 4.22 -3.14 -5.52
C PHE A 92 3.85 -4.34 -4.66
N ASP A 93 2.57 -4.70 -4.57
CA ASP A 93 2.08 -5.79 -3.72
C ASP A 93 2.38 -5.59 -2.22
N GLU A 94 2.46 -4.33 -1.81
CA GLU A 94 2.76 -3.87 -0.46
C GLU A 94 1.92 -2.62 -0.16
N VAL A 95 1.50 -2.40 1.09
CA VAL A 95 0.66 -1.24 1.43
C VAL A 95 1.47 0.06 1.46
N GLY A 96 2.75 -0.02 1.81
CA GLY A 96 3.56 1.14 2.16
C GLY A 96 3.14 1.76 3.49
N VAL A 97 3.95 2.70 3.99
CA VAL A 97 3.66 3.46 5.22
C VAL A 97 4.03 4.93 5.03
N GLY A 98 3.27 5.79 5.69
CA GLY A 98 3.57 7.21 5.81
C GLY A 98 2.67 8.12 4.98
N ALA A 99 2.67 9.39 5.37
CA ALA A 99 1.75 10.40 4.86
C ALA A 99 2.16 11.00 3.50
N SER A 100 3.22 10.53 2.85
CA SER A 100 3.80 11.17 1.68
C SER A 100 2.86 11.17 0.47
N GLY A 101 2.03 10.13 0.30
CA GLY A 101 0.96 10.10 -0.70
C GLY A 101 -0.04 11.26 -0.52
N MET A 102 -0.44 11.55 0.71
CA MET A 102 -1.27 12.73 1.01
C MET A 102 -0.53 14.03 0.74
N THR A 103 0.75 14.11 1.11
CA THR A 103 1.58 15.29 0.82
C THR A 103 1.66 15.58 -0.67
N PHE A 104 1.85 14.56 -1.51
CA PHE A 104 1.83 14.70 -2.97
C PHE A 104 0.46 15.13 -3.51
N ALA A 105 -0.64 14.68 -2.90
CA ALA A 105 -1.99 15.13 -3.27
C ALA A 105 -2.22 16.60 -2.91
N VAL A 106 -1.84 17.02 -1.70
CA VAL A 106 -1.89 18.43 -1.26
C VAL A 106 -1.00 19.30 -2.14
N PHE A 107 0.19 18.81 -2.48
CA PHE A 107 1.10 19.50 -3.40
C PHE A 107 0.46 19.70 -4.78
N ALA A 108 -0.02 18.63 -5.43
CA ALA A 108 -0.65 18.72 -6.74
C ALA A 108 -1.87 19.63 -6.74
N PHE A 109 -2.72 19.51 -5.71
CA PHE A 109 -3.92 20.32 -5.56
C PHE A 109 -3.56 21.81 -5.47
N GLY A 110 -2.69 22.17 -4.52
CA GLY A 110 -2.29 23.55 -4.30
C GLY A 110 -1.49 24.13 -5.46
N TRP A 111 -0.64 23.32 -6.10
CA TRP A 111 0.16 23.73 -7.26
C TRP A 111 -0.73 24.16 -8.43
N LEU A 112 -1.78 23.40 -8.74
CA LEU A 112 -2.73 23.77 -9.80
C LEU A 112 -3.60 24.96 -9.37
N ALA A 113 -4.05 24.99 -8.12
CA ALA A 113 -4.91 26.03 -7.58
C ALA A 113 -4.20 27.36 -7.32
N ARG A 114 -2.85 27.43 -7.36
CA ARG A 114 -2.07 28.59 -6.90
C ARG A 114 -2.39 29.91 -7.61
N GLY A 115 -2.88 29.86 -8.84
CA GLY A 115 -3.28 31.04 -9.61
C GLY A 115 -4.68 31.56 -9.27
N ARG A 116 -5.45 30.84 -8.43
CA ARG A 116 -6.85 31.15 -8.09
C ARG A 116 -7.02 31.72 -6.68
N ARG A 117 -6.00 31.61 -5.83
CA ARG A 117 -6.02 31.98 -4.41
C ARG A 117 -4.68 32.61 -4.03
N THR A 118 -4.70 33.79 -3.43
CA THR A 118 -3.48 34.55 -3.09
C THR A 118 -2.66 33.86 -2.01
N GLU A 119 -3.34 33.17 -1.08
CA GLU A 119 -2.77 32.38 0.02
C GLU A 119 -1.85 31.27 -0.49
N LEU A 120 -2.17 30.71 -1.67
CA LEU A 120 -1.37 29.65 -2.28
C LEU A 120 -0.18 30.19 -3.06
N ARG A 121 -0.28 31.39 -3.64
CA ARG A 121 0.74 31.91 -4.56
C ARG A 121 2.10 32.11 -3.89
N SER A 122 2.12 32.51 -2.62
CA SER A 122 3.35 32.72 -1.84
C SER A 122 4.03 31.42 -1.45
N ILE A 123 3.27 30.33 -1.29
CA ILE A 123 3.78 29.03 -0.86
C ILE A 123 4.14 28.17 -2.08
N PHE A 124 3.25 28.01 -3.05
CA PHE A 124 3.43 27.13 -4.21
C PHE A 124 4.27 27.79 -5.31
N THR A 125 5.51 28.16 -4.96
CA THR A 125 6.48 28.82 -5.85
C THR A 125 7.19 27.84 -6.76
N THR A 126 7.79 28.33 -7.86
CA THR A 126 8.61 27.51 -8.76
C THR A 126 9.66 26.69 -8.01
N THR A 127 10.27 27.25 -6.97
CA THR A 127 11.22 26.54 -6.12
C THR A 127 10.60 25.32 -5.44
N ILE A 128 9.43 25.45 -4.82
CA ILE A 128 8.71 24.30 -4.25
C ILE A 128 8.32 23.29 -5.34
N GLY A 129 7.92 23.77 -6.51
CA GLY A 129 7.66 22.90 -7.67
C GLY A 129 8.87 22.05 -8.06
N VAL A 130 10.05 22.66 -8.13
CA VAL A 130 11.32 21.97 -8.42
C VAL A 130 11.68 21.00 -7.30
N VAL A 131 11.52 21.38 -6.03
CA VAL A 131 11.79 20.48 -4.90
C VAL A 131 10.93 19.21 -4.98
N PHE A 132 9.63 19.35 -5.22
CA PHE A 132 8.73 18.19 -5.34
C PHE A 132 9.01 17.36 -6.60
N ALA A 133 9.34 17.98 -7.72
CA ALA A 133 9.71 17.27 -8.94
C ALA A 133 11.02 16.48 -8.75
N SER A 134 12.05 17.12 -8.17
CA SER A 134 13.33 16.48 -7.86
C SER A 134 13.17 15.37 -6.83
N TRP A 135 12.36 15.58 -5.79
CA TRP A 135 12.06 14.55 -4.79
C TRP A 135 11.33 13.37 -5.43
N PHE A 136 10.31 13.62 -6.25
CA PHE A 136 9.58 12.56 -6.96
C PHE A 136 10.53 11.74 -7.83
N VAL A 137 11.29 12.37 -8.71
CA VAL A 137 12.25 11.69 -9.59
C VAL A 137 13.33 10.95 -8.77
N GLY A 138 13.86 11.58 -7.72
CA GLY A 138 14.82 10.98 -6.81
C GLY A 138 14.29 9.73 -6.10
N CYS A 139 13.03 9.72 -5.67
CA CYS A 139 12.43 8.55 -5.04
C CYS A 139 12.30 7.36 -6.01
N TRP A 140 12.03 7.63 -7.29
CA TRP A 140 11.94 6.59 -8.32
C TRP A 140 13.31 6.05 -8.76
N ILE A 141 14.35 6.88 -8.77
CA ILE A 141 15.71 6.49 -9.21
C ILE A 141 16.54 5.90 -8.06
N VAL A 142 16.53 6.54 -6.89
CA VAL A 142 17.47 6.26 -5.78
C VAL A 142 16.80 5.46 -4.66
N LEU A 143 15.52 5.72 -4.38
CA LEU A 143 14.81 5.18 -3.22
C LEU A 143 13.71 4.19 -3.60
N THR A 144 13.84 3.51 -4.75
CA THR A 144 12.77 2.75 -5.41
C THR A 144 12.10 1.72 -4.49
N ARG A 145 12.88 1.10 -3.58
CA ARG A 145 12.44 0.09 -2.61
C ARG A 145 12.36 0.58 -1.16
N LEU A 146 12.68 1.85 -0.90
CA LEU A 146 12.68 2.43 0.45
C LEU A 146 11.48 3.34 0.72
N VAL A 147 10.79 3.78 -0.34
CA VAL A 147 9.66 4.69 -0.25
C VAL A 147 8.51 4.19 -1.11
N ALA A 148 7.28 4.46 -0.66
CA ALA A 148 6.04 4.10 -1.36
C ALA A 148 5.82 4.95 -2.63
N ASN A 149 6.57 4.63 -3.70
CA ASN A 149 6.52 5.35 -4.98
C ASN A 149 5.16 5.29 -5.68
N GLY A 150 4.44 4.17 -5.54
CA GLY A 150 3.06 4.04 -6.00
C GLY A 150 2.14 5.02 -5.28
N ALA A 151 2.34 5.20 -3.97
CA ALA A 151 1.59 6.19 -3.18
C ALA A 151 1.88 7.63 -3.63
N HIS A 152 3.14 7.98 -3.93
CA HIS A 152 3.47 9.31 -4.47
C HIS A 152 2.73 9.59 -5.78
N LEU A 153 2.76 8.63 -6.72
CA LEU A 153 2.10 8.76 -8.02
C LEU A 153 0.57 8.85 -7.86
N GLY A 154 -0.02 7.95 -7.07
CA GLY A 154 -1.47 7.94 -6.81
C GLY A 154 -1.95 9.24 -6.16
N GLY A 155 -1.20 9.73 -5.16
CA GLY A 155 -1.47 11.00 -4.50
C GLY A 155 -1.41 12.19 -5.47
N LEU A 156 -0.33 12.29 -6.25
CA LEU A 156 -0.14 13.37 -7.23
C LEU A 156 -1.27 13.42 -8.26
N LEU A 157 -1.63 12.27 -8.84
CA LEU A 157 -2.70 12.17 -9.83
C LEU A 157 -4.06 12.54 -9.23
N PHE A 158 -4.37 11.99 -8.05
CA PHE A 158 -5.64 12.23 -7.40
C PHE A 158 -5.80 13.71 -6.98
N GLY A 159 -4.78 14.30 -6.35
CA GLY A 159 -4.79 15.71 -5.97
C GLY A 159 -4.95 16.65 -7.17
N ALA A 160 -4.30 16.34 -8.29
CA ALA A 160 -4.44 17.10 -9.54
C ALA A 160 -5.88 17.04 -10.09
N LEU A 161 -6.47 15.84 -10.12
CA LEU A 161 -7.86 15.64 -10.56
C LEU A 161 -8.84 16.38 -9.66
N VAL A 162 -8.66 16.32 -8.33
CA VAL A 162 -9.53 17.03 -7.39
C VAL A 162 -9.42 18.55 -7.61
N ALA A 163 -8.22 19.12 -7.73
CA ALA A 163 -8.06 20.55 -8.02
C ALA A 163 -8.69 20.96 -9.35
N GLU A 164 -8.54 20.15 -10.40
CA GLU A 164 -9.16 20.43 -11.69
C GLU A 164 -10.70 20.36 -11.61
N ALA A 165 -11.22 19.38 -10.86
CA ALA A 165 -12.65 19.15 -10.66
C ALA A 165 -13.37 20.25 -9.86
N VAL A 166 -12.71 20.81 -8.84
CA VAL A 166 -13.36 21.70 -7.86
C VAL A 166 -12.84 23.14 -7.89
N VAL A 167 -11.64 23.40 -8.40
CA VAL A 167 -11.03 24.74 -8.41
C VAL A 167 -10.82 25.28 -9.82
N MET A 168 -10.14 24.54 -10.68
CA MET A 168 -9.71 25.08 -11.99
C MET A 168 -10.87 25.17 -12.97
N GLY A 169 -11.70 24.12 -13.04
CA GLY A 169 -12.91 24.12 -13.83
C GLY A 169 -12.69 24.21 -15.34
N ARG A 170 -11.50 23.85 -15.86
CA ARG A 170 -11.26 23.80 -17.31
C ARG A 170 -11.96 22.59 -17.93
N ARG A 171 -11.89 21.44 -17.27
CA ARG A 171 -12.59 20.19 -17.67
C ARG A 171 -13.20 19.45 -16.47
N PRO A 172 -14.13 20.08 -15.73
CA PRO A 172 -14.54 19.59 -14.41
C PRO A 172 -15.26 18.24 -14.46
N ARG A 173 -16.05 17.96 -15.52
CA ARG A 173 -16.74 16.67 -15.67
C ARG A 173 -15.77 15.50 -15.84
N LEU A 174 -14.74 15.68 -16.68
CA LEU A 174 -13.71 14.67 -16.90
C LEU A 174 -12.84 14.47 -15.66
N ALA A 175 -12.47 15.56 -14.98
CA ALA A 175 -11.69 15.48 -13.75
C ALA A 175 -12.46 14.78 -12.61
N LYS A 176 -13.77 15.08 -12.45
CA LYS A 176 -14.65 14.36 -11.51
C LYS A 176 -14.75 12.88 -11.86
N ALA A 177 -15.00 12.55 -13.13
CA ALA A 177 -15.05 11.17 -13.59
C ALA A 177 -13.72 10.45 -13.31
N GLY A 178 -12.58 11.09 -13.59
CA GLY A 178 -11.25 10.55 -13.28
C GLY A 178 -11.05 10.30 -11.79
N ALA A 179 -11.38 11.26 -10.92
CA ALA A 179 -11.27 11.09 -9.47
C ALA A 179 -12.17 9.95 -8.95
N ILE A 180 -13.41 9.85 -9.45
CA ILE A 180 -14.33 8.76 -9.12
C ILE A 180 -13.76 7.42 -9.59
N VAL A 181 -13.23 7.34 -10.81
CA VAL A 181 -12.59 6.12 -11.33
C VAL A 181 -11.41 5.73 -10.46
N LEU A 182 -10.54 6.66 -10.03
CA LEU A 182 -9.43 6.33 -9.13
C LEU A 182 -9.92 5.81 -7.78
N LEU A 183 -10.99 6.37 -7.22
CA LEU A 183 -11.60 5.87 -5.98
C LEU A 183 -12.19 4.47 -6.15
N LEU A 184 -12.88 4.22 -7.27
CA LEU A 184 -13.45 2.91 -7.57
C LEU A 184 -12.36 1.87 -7.84
N LEU A 185 -11.28 2.24 -8.50
CA LEU A 185 -10.12 1.37 -8.69
C LEU A 185 -9.43 1.08 -7.34
N ALA A 186 -9.27 2.08 -6.48
CA ALA A 186 -8.72 1.88 -5.13
C ALA A 186 -9.59 0.92 -4.31
N LEU A 187 -10.91 1.07 -4.37
CA LEU A 187 -11.86 0.14 -3.75
C LEU A 187 -11.76 -1.26 -4.37
N GLY A 188 -11.70 -1.35 -5.70
CA GLY A 188 -11.50 -2.60 -6.42
C GLY A 188 -10.24 -3.33 -5.99
N VAL A 189 -9.11 -2.63 -5.89
CA VAL A 189 -7.82 -3.18 -5.43
C VAL A 189 -7.91 -3.72 -4.00
N SER A 190 -8.67 -3.06 -3.11
CA SER A 190 -8.85 -3.56 -1.74
C SER A 190 -9.57 -4.91 -1.67
N VAL A 191 -10.25 -5.32 -2.74
CA VAL A 191 -10.99 -6.59 -2.83
C VAL A 191 -10.30 -7.60 -3.75
N ALA A 192 -9.83 -7.14 -4.91
CA ALA A 192 -9.32 -7.97 -6.00
C ALA A 192 -8.09 -7.34 -6.66
N CYS A 193 -7.00 -8.11 -6.70
CA CYS A 193 -5.77 -7.73 -7.39
C CYS A 193 -5.19 -8.97 -8.08
N PRO A 194 -5.76 -9.41 -9.22
CA PRO A 194 -5.42 -10.70 -9.84
C PRO A 194 -3.97 -10.77 -10.38
N TRP A 195 -3.27 -9.64 -10.49
CA TRP A 195 -1.85 -9.58 -10.84
C TRP A 195 -0.92 -9.58 -9.61
N SER A 196 -1.47 -9.56 -8.39
CA SER A 196 -0.70 -9.64 -7.15
C SER A 196 -0.47 -11.10 -6.74
N ALA A 197 0.79 -11.43 -6.44
CA ALA A 197 1.15 -12.73 -5.89
C ALA A 197 0.53 -12.94 -4.49
N THR A 198 0.53 -11.90 -3.65
CA THR A 198 0.01 -11.98 -2.29
C THR A 198 -1.51 -12.12 -2.27
N TRP A 199 -2.25 -11.50 -3.20
CA TRP A 199 -3.71 -11.67 -3.32
C TRP A 199 -4.08 -13.13 -3.56
N TRP A 200 -3.42 -13.78 -4.51
CA TRP A 200 -3.60 -15.21 -4.76
C TRP A 200 -3.20 -16.07 -3.56
N ALA A 201 -2.12 -15.72 -2.86
CA ALA A 201 -1.69 -16.42 -1.66
C ALA A 201 -2.70 -16.31 -0.52
N THR A 202 -3.32 -15.13 -0.32
CA THR A 202 -4.39 -14.92 0.66
C THR A 202 -5.63 -15.75 0.33
N LYS A 203 -6.04 -15.77 -0.96
CA LYS A 203 -7.16 -16.59 -1.42
C LYS A 203 -6.89 -18.08 -1.20
N ALA A 204 -5.68 -18.53 -1.53
CA ALA A 204 -5.23 -19.91 -1.34
C ALA A 204 -5.24 -20.30 0.14
N TYR A 205 -4.69 -19.45 1.02
CA TYR A 205 -4.70 -19.65 2.46
C TYR A 205 -6.12 -19.78 3.02
N GLY A 206 -7.03 -18.90 2.62
CA GLY A 206 -8.43 -18.99 3.02
C GLY A 206 -9.13 -20.27 2.52
N ALA A 207 -8.84 -20.71 1.29
CA ALA A 207 -9.38 -21.97 0.76
C ALA A 207 -8.82 -23.19 1.51
N HIS A 208 -7.52 -23.18 1.80
CA HIS A 208 -6.84 -24.22 2.57
C HIS A 208 -7.46 -24.36 3.96
N ALA A 209 -7.68 -23.25 4.68
CA ALA A 209 -8.32 -23.25 5.99
C ALA A 209 -9.76 -23.82 5.99
N ARG A 210 -10.44 -23.83 4.84
CA ARG A 210 -11.78 -24.43 4.65
C ARG A 210 -11.74 -25.86 4.12
N GLY A 211 -10.56 -26.49 4.02
CA GLY A 211 -10.40 -27.83 3.46
C GLY A 211 -10.61 -27.92 1.94
N GLN A 212 -10.66 -26.79 1.23
CA GLN A 212 -10.85 -26.73 -0.22
C GLN A 212 -9.49 -26.90 -0.93
N TYR A 213 -8.86 -28.07 -0.77
CA TYR A 213 -7.45 -28.25 -1.13
C TYR A 213 -7.15 -28.06 -2.62
N ASP A 214 -8.01 -28.51 -3.53
CA ASP A 214 -7.78 -28.31 -4.97
C ASP A 214 -7.81 -26.82 -5.36
N LEU A 215 -8.73 -26.05 -4.79
CA LEU A 215 -8.78 -24.59 -4.98
C LEU A 215 -7.55 -23.90 -4.37
N ALA A 216 -7.14 -24.34 -3.18
CA ALA A 216 -5.97 -23.81 -2.49
C ALA A 216 -4.68 -24.05 -3.31
N ILE A 217 -4.48 -25.29 -3.77
CA ILE A 217 -3.33 -25.67 -4.60
C ILE A 217 -3.29 -24.81 -5.87
N GLY A 218 -4.40 -24.71 -6.60
CA GLY A 218 -4.46 -23.92 -7.83
C GLY A 218 -4.13 -22.43 -7.60
N ALA A 219 -4.61 -21.84 -6.50
CA ALA A 219 -4.33 -20.45 -6.16
C ALA A 219 -2.87 -20.25 -5.69
N TYR A 220 -2.29 -21.17 -4.91
CA TYR A 220 -0.87 -21.14 -4.54
C TYR A 220 0.04 -21.25 -5.78
N ASP A 221 -0.31 -22.11 -6.74
CA ASP A 221 0.43 -22.22 -8.00
C ASP A 221 0.40 -20.90 -8.80
N VAL A 222 -0.74 -20.19 -8.85
CA VAL A 222 -0.80 -18.86 -9.46
C VAL A 222 0.11 -17.87 -8.71
N SER A 223 0.06 -17.86 -7.38
CA SER A 223 0.92 -17.00 -6.57
C SER A 223 2.41 -17.24 -6.85
N LEU A 224 2.84 -18.51 -6.87
CA LEU A 224 4.24 -18.88 -7.14
C LEU A 224 4.66 -18.66 -8.60
N ARG A 225 3.72 -18.61 -9.56
CA ARG A 225 4.03 -18.16 -10.93
C ARG A 225 4.30 -16.66 -11.00
N LEU A 226 3.56 -15.86 -10.23
CA LEU A 226 3.73 -14.40 -10.18
C LEU A 226 4.98 -14.01 -9.37
N ARG A 227 5.24 -14.70 -8.26
CA ARG A 227 6.44 -14.52 -7.43
C ARG A 227 6.97 -15.88 -6.98
N PRO A 228 8.01 -16.41 -7.66
CA PRO A 228 8.54 -17.75 -7.39
C PRO A 228 9.11 -17.94 -5.99
N ASP A 229 9.75 -16.92 -5.41
CA ASP A 229 10.57 -17.05 -4.20
C ASP A 229 9.80 -16.64 -2.95
N GLN A 230 8.78 -17.43 -2.59
CA GLN A 230 7.95 -17.21 -1.41
C GLN A 230 7.95 -18.44 -0.50
N PRO A 231 8.88 -18.53 0.49
CA PRO A 231 9.01 -19.69 1.36
C PRO A 231 7.72 -20.10 2.08
N TRP A 232 7.00 -19.13 2.64
CA TRP A 232 5.77 -19.39 3.38
C TRP A 232 4.63 -19.94 2.48
N VAL A 233 4.59 -19.50 1.21
CA VAL A 233 3.63 -20.00 0.21
C VAL A 233 3.98 -21.43 -0.17
N MET A 234 5.26 -21.73 -0.40
CA MET A 234 5.72 -23.09 -0.67
C MET A 234 5.41 -24.03 0.50
N ALA A 235 5.71 -23.60 1.73
CA ALA A 235 5.40 -24.38 2.94
C ALA A 235 3.90 -24.66 3.07
N SER A 236 3.06 -23.67 2.76
CA SER A 236 1.60 -23.81 2.79
C SER A 236 1.07 -24.72 1.66
N LEU A 237 1.68 -24.66 0.48
CA LEU A 237 1.37 -25.53 -0.66
C LEU A 237 1.75 -26.99 -0.38
N ILE A 238 2.90 -27.23 0.25
CA ILE A 238 3.32 -28.58 0.68
C ILE A 238 2.26 -29.18 1.62
N ARG A 239 1.79 -28.40 2.61
CA ARG A 239 0.74 -28.81 3.54
C ARG A 239 -0.57 -29.12 2.80
N ALA A 240 -0.97 -28.28 1.85
CA ALA A 240 -2.16 -28.50 1.04
C ALA A 240 -2.04 -29.79 0.17
N TYR A 241 -0.88 -30.04 -0.43
CA TYR A 241 -0.62 -31.28 -1.18
C TYR A 241 -0.68 -32.53 -0.29
N ARG A 242 -0.07 -32.50 0.90
CA ARG A 242 -0.12 -33.60 1.87
C ARG A 242 -1.57 -33.89 2.27
N ALA A 243 -2.34 -32.86 2.61
CA ALA A 243 -3.75 -32.99 2.99
C ALA A 243 -4.63 -33.51 1.85
N ALA A 244 -4.28 -33.21 0.59
CA ALA A 244 -4.94 -33.73 -0.60
C ALA A 244 -4.47 -35.14 -1.03
N GLY A 245 -3.57 -35.79 -0.27
CA GLY A 245 -3.01 -37.11 -0.62
C GLY A 245 -2.00 -37.09 -1.78
N LYS A 246 -1.51 -35.91 -2.19
CA LYS A 246 -0.60 -35.72 -3.34
C LYS A 246 0.87 -35.72 -2.88
N ALA A 247 1.33 -36.82 -2.29
CA ALA A 247 2.65 -36.93 -1.65
C ALA A 247 3.84 -36.61 -2.58
N ASN A 248 3.81 -37.08 -3.83
CA ASN A 248 4.88 -36.81 -4.81
C ASN A 248 5.02 -35.32 -5.14
N ALA A 249 3.88 -34.63 -5.29
CA ALA A 249 3.88 -33.18 -5.53
C ALA A 249 4.41 -32.41 -4.31
N ALA A 250 4.01 -32.82 -3.09
CA ALA A 250 4.53 -32.25 -1.85
C ALA A 250 6.07 -32.40 -1.75
N ALA A 251 6.60 -33.58 -2.05
CA ALA A 251 8.04 -33.84 -2.03
C ALA A 251 8.80 -32.98 -3.06
N SER A 252 8.24 -32.80 -4.25
CA SER A 252 8.83 -31.93 -5.29
C SER A 252 8.92 -30.47 -4.84
N VAL A 253 7.86 -29.93 -4.22
CA VAL A 253 7.88 -28.54 -3.73
C VAL A 253 8.81 -28.39 -2.54
N LEU A 254 8.86 -29.37 -1.63
CA LEU A 254 9.78 -29.37 -0.49
C LEU A 254 11.25 -29.37 -0.92
N ALA A 255 11.61 -30.14 -1.96
CA ALA A 255 12.96 -30.12 -2.52
C ALA A 255 13.37 -28.71 -3.00
N ARG A 256 12.43 -27.99 -3.63
CA ARG A 256 12.63 -26.59 -4.01
C ARG A 256 12.64 -25.64 -2.81
N LEU A 257 11.81 -25.86 -1.80
CA LEU A 257 11.83 -25.05 -0.57
C LEU A 257 13.19 -25.14 0.12
N ARG A 258 13.83 -26.32 0.16
CA ARG A 258 15.18 -26.49 0.73
C ARG A 258 16.24 -25.61 0.06
N THR A 259 16.09 -25.30 -1.23
CA THR A 259 17.04 -24.40 -1.92
C THR A 259 16.75 -22.92 -1.66
N VAL A 260 15.48 -22.56 -1.44
CA VAL A 260 15.06 -21.16 -1.22
C VAL A 260 15.16 -20.75 0.26
N SER A 261 14.75 -21.62 1.16
CA SER A 261 14.77 -21.42 2.62
C SER A 261 14.98 -22.77 3.34
N PRO A 262 16.23 -23.15 3.62
CA PRO A 262 16.55 -24.37 4.36
C PRO A 262 15.88 -24.43 5.74
N GLU A 263 15.81 -23.28 6.43
CA GLU A 263 15.20 -23.18 7.76
C GLU A 263 13.70 -23.48 7.70
N GLU A 264 12.97 -22.88 6.76
CA GLU A 264 11.53 -23.12 6.62
C GLU A 264 11.24 -24.55 6.16
N ALA A 265 12.12 -25.12 5.32
CA ALA A 265 12.02 -26.53 4.94
C ALA A 265 12.15 -27.47 6.14
N ALA A 266 13.11 -27.19 7.05
CA ALA A 266 13.30 -27.99 8.26
C ALA A 266 12.04 -27.99 9.15
N ARG A 267 11.39 -26.83 9.31
CA ARG A 267 10.12 -26.73 10.06
C ARG A 267 9.02 -27.60 9.45
N VAL A 268 8.90 -27.60 8.11
CA VAL A 268 7.91 -28.42 7.38
C VAL A 268 8.21 -29.93 7.50
N ASP A 269 9.48 -30.31 7.62
CA ASP A 269 9.90 -31.70 7.84
C ASP A 269 9.56 -32.16 9.27
N GLU A 270 9.85 -31.34 10.29
CA GLU A 270 9.53 -31.64 11.70
C GLU A 270 8.03 -31.86 11.93
N GLU A 271 7.18 -31.07 11.30
CA GLU A 271 5.72 -31.23 11.38
C GLU A 271 5.24 -32.55 10.76
N GLY A 272 5.86 -32.97 9.65
CA GLY A 272 5.51 -34.21 8.96
C GLY A 272 5.90 -35.46 9.75
N GLY A 273 6.96 -35.39 10.56
CA GLY A 273 7.40 -36.49 11.43
C GLY A 273 6.43 -36.78 12.59
N LYS A 274 5.74 -35.76 13.11
CA LYS A 274 4.83 -35.89 14.26
C LYS A 274 3.48 -36.56 13.95
N THR A 275 3.17 -36.85 12.69
CA THR A 275 1.89 -37.48 12.29
C THR A 275 2.01 -39.00 12.10
N ILE A 276 3.20 -39.58 12.32
CA ILE A 276 3.52 -41.00 12.05
C ILE A 276 3.75 -41.82 13.35
N GLU A 277 3.70 -41.19 14.52
CA GLU A 277 3.68 -41.86 15.85
C GLU A 277 2.27 -41.89 16.43
#